data_AF-A0A7S3NUQ2-F1
#
_entry.id   AF-A0A7S3NUQ2-F1
#
_cell.length_a   1.000
_cell.length_b   1.000
_cell.length_c   1.000
_cell.angle_alpha   90.00
_cell.angle_beta   90.00
_cell.angle_gamma   90.00
#
_symmetry.space_group_name_H-M   'P 1'
#
loop_
_entity.id
_entity.type
_entity.pdbx_description
1 polymer ?
#
loop_
_entity_poly.entity_id
_entity_poly.type
_entity_poly.pdbx_seq_one_letter_code
_entity_poly.pdbx_strand_id
1 'polypeptide(L)'
;EVYKNMKFYTLDVNEKASEATLFTFAQCNDLPESKIDTITGSFNDYNNKEDEKSPDLQTDILIFNPPYVPCTDEEMEEALEKKDVSAAWAGGYGGREVIDKLIPKVRDFLSPTGIFYFLLIEDNDIYDITKSIIEAANEGLLEGQPKLTFEPIMKRECLGERQVI
;
A
#
# COMPACT_ATOMS: atom_id res chain seq x y z
N GLU A 1 -6.91 -4.39 23.87
CA GLU A 1 -8.27 -3.80 23.80
C GLU A 1 -8.49 -2.84 22.62
N VAL A 2 -7.47 -2.08 22.19
CA VAL A 2 -7.58 -1.03 21.15
C VAL A 2 -8.19 -1.49 19.81
N TYR A 3 -7.85 -2.69 19.35
CA TYR A 3 -8.24 -3.20 18.01
C TYR A 3 -9.68 -3.73 17.93
N LYS A 4 -10.41 -3.85 19.04
CA LYS A 4 -11.80 -4.36 19.04
C LYS A 4 -12.76 -3.48 18.23
N ASN A 5 -12.48 -2.18 18.13
CA ASN A 5 -13.30 -1.22 17.39
C ASN A 5 -12.82 -0.97 15.95
N MET A 6 -11.73 -1.60 15.54
CA MET A 6 -11.20 -1.44 14.19
C MET A 6 -12.00 -2.31 13.19
N LYS A 7 -11.97 -1.91 11.92
CA LYS A 7 -12.34 -2.70 10.75
C LYS A 7 -11.10 -2.76 9.88
N PHE A 8 -10.80 -3.93 9.33
CA PHE A 8 -9.62 -4.19 8.52
C PHE A 8 -10.06 -4.39 7.07
N TYR A 9 -9.33 -3.78 6.15
CA TYR A 9 -9.43 -4.03 4.72
C TYR A 9 -8.07 -4.52 4.25
N THR A 10 -8.05 -5.52 3.39
CA THR A 10 -6.82 -6.00 2.77
C THR A 10 -7.05 -6.12 1.28
N LEU A 11 -6.08 -5.69 0.48
CA LEU A 11 -6.16 -5.71 -0.97
C LEU A 11 -4.88 -6.33 -1.52
N ASP A 12 -5.02 -7.36 -2.33
CA ASP A 12 -3.90 -7.98 -3.03
C ASP A 12 -4.31 -8.39 -4.45
N VAL A 13 -3.41 -8.27 -5.42
CA VAL A 13 -3.67 -8.72 -6.79
C VAL A 13 -3.66 -10.25 -6.91
N ASN A 14 -3.03 -10.93 -5.96
CA ASN A 14 -2.90 -12.38 -5.89
C ASN A 14 -3.99 -12.98 -4.99
N GLU A 15 -4.84 -13.83 -5.57
CA GLU A 15 -5.92 -14.54 -4.87
C GLU A 15 -5.39 -15.39 -3.71
N LYS A 16 -4.24 -16.07 -3.88
CA LYS A 16 -3.65 -16.90 -2.82
C LYS A 16 -3.14 -16.06 -1.64
N ALA A 17 -2.67 -14.84 -1.90
CA ALA A 17 -2.25 -13.92 -0.83
C ALA A 17 -3.46 -13.41 -0.04
N SER A 18 -4.57 -13.16 -0.73
CA SER A 18 -5.87 -12.84 -0.12
C SER A 18 -6.36 -13.99 0.77
N GLU A 19 -6.39 -15.23 0.26
CA GLU A 19 -6.76 -16.42 1.04
C GLU A 19 -5.85 -16.63 2.26
N ALA A 20 -4.54 -16.50 2.08
CA ALA A 20 -3.57 -16.63 3.16
C ALA A 20 -3.76 -15.55 4.25
N THR A 21 -4.15 -14.34 3.84
CA THR A 21 -4.45 -13.23 4.75
C THR A 21 -5.69 -13.54 5.59
N LEU A 22 -6.77 -14.01 4.98
CA LEU A 22 -7.98 -14.39 5.70
C LEU A 22 -7.71 -15.55 6.68
N PHE A 23 -6.96 -16.56 6.24
CA PHE A 23 -6.54 -17.66 7.10
C PHE A 23 -5.71 -17.17 8.29
N THR A 24 -4.71 -16.32 8.05
CA THR A 24 -3.87 -15.74 9.10
C THR A 24 -4.70 -14.89 10.05
N PHE A 25 -5.65 -14.11 9.54
CA PHE A 25 -6.54 -13.30 10.36
C PHE A 25 -7.35 -14.17 11.32
N ALA A 26 -8.00 -15.22 10.79
CA ALA A 26 -8.87 -16.11 11.56
C ALA A 26 -8.13 -17.01 12.56
N GLN A 27 -6.92 -17.46 12.23
CA GLN A 27 -6.18 -18.41 13.06
C GLN A 27 -5.23 -17.76 14.07
N CYS A 28 -4.68 -16.59 13.74
CA CYS A 28 -3.61 -15.97 14.53
C CYS A 28 -4.07 -14.76 15.34
N ASN A 29 -5.31 -14.30 15.17
CA ASN A 29 -5.85 -13.15 15.89
C ASN A 29 -7.14 -13.50 16.63
N ASP A 30 -7.29 -13.02 17.86
CA ASP A 30 -8.52 -13.16 18.66
C ASP A 30 -9.63 -12.18 18.20
N LEU A 31 -9.91 -12.12 16.90
CA LEU A 31 -10.90 -11.24 16.28
C LEU A 31 -11.85 -12.02 15.35
N PRO A 32 -13.14 -11.67 15.31
CA PRO A 32 -14.10 -12.34 14.43
C PRO A 32 -13.85 -11.97 12.96
N GLU A 33 -14.01 -12.93 12.04
CA GLU A 33 -13.83 -12.73 10.60
C GLU A 33 -14.66 -11.57 10.03
N SER A 34 -15.80 -11.22 10.63
CA SER A 34 -16.59 -10.04 10.25
C SER A 34 -15.83 -8.70 10.32
N LYS A 35 -14.67 -8.69 10.99
CA LYS A 35 -13.81 -7.52 11.15
C LYS A 35 -12.87 -7.28 9.98
N ILE A 36 -12.67 -8.25 9.10
CA ILE A 36 -11.81 -8.13 7.92
C ILE A 36 -12.63 -8.27 6.65
N ASP A 37 -12.41 -7.37 5.69
CA ASP A 37 -12.86 -7.53 4.33
C ASP A 37 -11.62 -7.69 3.44
N THR A 38 -11.39 -8.90 2.96
CA THR A 38 -10.28 -9.22 2.06
C THR A 38 -10.73 -9.13 0.62
N ILE A 39 -9.97 -8.40 -0.19
CA ILE A 39 -10.28 -8.03 -1.56
C ILE A 39 -9.16 -8.52 -2.46
N THR A 40 -9.51 -9.24 -3.52
CA THR A 40 -8.57 -9.62 -4.57
C THR A 40 -8.75 -8.70 -5.77
N GLY A 41 -7.75 -7.89 -6.10
CA GLY A 41 -7.86 -6.89 -7.17
C GLY A 41 -6.76 -5.84 -7.15
N SER A 42 -6.88 -4.84 -8.02
CA SER A 42 -5.97 -3.71 -8.08
C SER A 42 -6.55 -2.51 -7.33
N PHE A 43 -5.70 -1.71 -6.67
CA PHE A 43 -6.15 -0.44 -6.07
C PHE A 43 -6.65 0.56 -7.12
N ASN A 44 -6.34 0.33 -8.40
CA ASN A 44 -6.86 1.14 -9.49
C ASN A 44 -8.38 1.07 -9.60
N ASP A 45 -9.00 -0.03 -9.13
CA ASP A 45 -10.42 -0.29 -9.26
C ASP A 45 -11.27 0.32 -8.12
N TYR A 46 -10.63 1.01 -7.17
CA TYR A 46 -11.26 1.57 -5.98
C TYR A 46 -11.07 3.08 -5.85
N ASN A 47 -11.95 3.71 -5.06
CA ASN A 47 -11.99 5.14 -4.79
C ASN A 47 -11.94 6.03 -6.04
N ASN A 48 -12.48 5.57 -7.18
CA ASN A 48 -12.57 6.37 -8.39
C ASN A 48 -13.70 7.40 -8.26
N LYS A 49 -13.35 8.67 -8.11
CA LYS A 49 -14.31 9.79 -7.98
C LYS A 49 -15.19 10.00 -9.20
N GLU A 50 -14.79 9.50 -10.37
CA GLU A 50 -15.57 9.60 -11.61
C GLU A 50 -16.59 8.47 -11.77
N ASP A 51 -16.47 7.40 -10.97
CA ASP A 51 -17.39 6.26 -10.97
C ASP A 51 -18.14 6.19 -9.64
N GLU A 52 -19.40 6.66 -9.61
CA GLU A 52 -20.26 6.61 -8.42
C GLU A 52 -20.50 5.18 -7.87
N LYS A 53 -20.20 4.14 -8.67
CA LYS A 53 -20.29 2.74 -8.22
C LYS A 53 -18.98 2.21 -7.67
N SER A 54 -17.89 2.97 -7.78
CA SER A 54 -16.61 2.62 -7.20
C SER A 54 -16.78 2.44 -5.68
N PRO A 55 -16.39 1.29 -5.12
CA PRO A 55 -16.45 1.10 -3.67
C PRO A 55 -15.51 2.09 -2.97
N ASP A 56 -15.97 2.62 -1.84
CA ASP A 56 -15.20 3.49 -0.95
C ASP A 56 -14.41 2.64 0.07
N LEU A 57 -13.08 2.79 0.04
CA LEU A 57 -12.11 2.16 0.91
C LEU A 57 -11.26 3.19 1.66
N GLN A 58 -11.83 4.33 2.03
CA GLN A 58 -11.13 5.30 2.87
C GLN A 58 -10.81 4.73 4.27
N THR A 59 -9.58 4.97 4.74
CA THR A 59 -9.04 4.41 5.99
C THR A 59 -8.33 5.46 6.84
N ASP A 60 -8.32 5.26 8.16
CA ASP A 60 -7.52 6.07 9.10
C ASP A 60 -6.05 5.66 9.14
N ILE A 61 -5.76 4.40 8.79
CA ILE A 61 -4.40 3.88 8.70
C ILE A 61 -4.30 3.13 7.38
N LEU A 62 -3.49 3.67 6.48
CA LEU A 62 -3.08 3.01 5.25
C LEU A 62 -1.69 2.44 5.45
N ILE A 63 -1.49 1.18 5.07
CA ILE A 63 -0.18 0.53 5.08
C ILE A 63 0.03 -0.03 3.69
N PHE A 64 1.15 0.30 3.07
CA PHE A 64 1.51 -0.29 1.79
C PHE A 64 2.97 -0.69 1.77
N ASN A 65 3.16 -1.99 1.59
CA ASN A 65 4.45 -2.61 1.30
C ASN A 65 4.48 -2.94 -0.20
N PRO A 66 4.88 -2.00 -1.07
CA PRO A 66 4.73 -2.16 -2.52
C PRO A 66 5.70 -3.20 -3.07
N PRO A 67 5.49 -3.68 -4.31
CA PRO A 67 6.58 -4.28 -5.08
C PRO A 67 7.59 -3.19 -5.45
N TYR A 68 8.67 -3.09 -4.68
CA TYR A 68 9.67 -2.02 -4.78
C TYR A 68 11.00 -2.45 -5.41
N VAL A 69 11.12 -3.68 -5.92
CA VAL A 69 12.39 -4.19 -6.45
C VAL A 69 12.48 -3.83 -7.94
N PRO A 70 13.54 -3.14 -8.39
CA PRO A 70 13.77 -2.90 -9.81
C PRO A 70 13.81 -4.21 -10.58
N CYS A 71 13.10 -4.28 -11.69
CA CYS A 71 13.06 -5.45 -12.55
C CYS A 71 13.08 -5.06 -14.03
N THR A 72 13.27 -6.06 -14.89
CA THR A 72 13.12 -5.90 -16.33
C THR A 72 11.65 -5.74 -16.73
N ASP A 73 11.42 -5.21 -17.93
CA ASP A 73 10.07 -5.09 -18.49
C ASP A 73 9.43 -6.48 -18.63
N GLU A 74 10.19 -7.50 -19.03
CA GLU A 74 9.70 -8.87 -19.14
C GLU A 74 9.26 -9.45 -17.79
N GLU A 75 10.04 -9.23 -16.73
CA GLU A 75 9.68 -9.66 -15.37
C GLU A 75 8.43 -8.93 -14.86
N MET A 76 8.30 -7.64 -15.18
CA MET A 76 7.12 -6.85 -14.82
C MET A 76 5.87 -7.34 -15.55
N GLU A 77 5.96 -7.59 -16.86
CA GLU A 77 4.88 -8.15 -17.66
C GLU A 77 4.45 -9.52 -17.13
N GLU A 78 5.41 -10.40 -16.84
CA GLU A 78 5.15 -11.71 -16.26
C GLU A 78 4.44 -11.60 -14.90
N ALA A 79 4.88 -10.67 -14.04
CA ALA A 79 4.26 -10.44 -12.75
C ALA A 79 2.82 -9.92 -12.85
N LEU A 80 2.55 -9.01 -13.79
CA LEU A 80 1.21 -8.48 -14.03
C LEU A 80 0.26 -9.54 -14.62
N GLU A 81 0.77 -10.41 -15.50
CA GLU A 81 -0.01 -11.48 -16.12
C GLU A 81 -0.32 -12.60 -15.12
N LYS A 82 0.71 -13.12 -14.44
CA LYS A 82 0.59 -14.28 -13.56
C LYS A 82 0.02 -13.94 -12.19
N LYS A 83 0.28 -12.72 -11.69
CA LYS A 83 -0.09 -12.25 -10.35
C LYS A 83 0.27 -13.26 -9.25
N ASP A 84 1.44 -13.88 -9.40
CA ASP A 84 1.94 -14.88 -8.46
C ASP A 84 2.87 -14.25 -7.42
N VAL A 85 3.89 -14.97 -6.95
CA VAL A 85 4.88 -14.43 -6.01
C VAL A 85 5.71 -13.28 -6.60
N SER A 86 5.84 -13.22 -7.93
CA SER A 86 6.55 -12.14 -8.62
C SER A 86 5.90 -10.77 -8.39
N ALA A 87 4.57 -10.72 -8.32
CA ALA A 87 3.82 -9.49 -8.04
C ALA A 87 4.10 -8.90 -6.65
N ALA A 88 4.70 -9.67 -5.73
CA ALA A 88 5.10 -9.18 -4.42
C ALA A 88 6.37 -8.32 -4.43
N TRP A 89 7.16 -8.37 -5.51
CA TRP A 89 8.45 -7.66 -5.57
C TRP A 89 8.67 -6.87 -6.86
N ALA A 90 8.18 -7.33 -8.01
CA ALA A 90 8.45 -6.73 -9.33
C ALA A 90 7.86 -5.32 -9.43
N GLY A 91 8.72 -4.31 -9.27
CA GLY A 91 8.34 -2.90 -9.24
C GLY A 91 8.61 -2.15 -10.54
N GLY A 92 9.12 -2.82 -11.58
CA GLY A 92 9.46 -2.22 -12.87
C GLY A 92 10.71 -1.32 -12.80
N TYR A 93 10.79 -0.33 -13.69
CA TYR A 93 11.93 0.58 -13.74
C TYR A 93 12.12 1.33 -12.41
N GLY A 94 13.31 1.22 -11.81
CA GLY A 94 13.62 1.79 -10.48
C GLY A 94 12.80 1.20 -9.33
N GLY A 95 12.02 0.14 -9.57
CA GLY A 95 11.15 -0.46 -8.57
C GLY A 95 9.96 0.44 -8.17
N ARG A 96 9.47 1.29 -9.09
CA ARG A 96 8.53 2.37 -8.77
C ARG A 96 7.30 2.44 -9.66
N GLU A 97 7.13 1.58 -10.66
CA GLU A 97 5.97 1.65 -11.55
C GLU A 97 4.62 1.43 -10.84
N VAL A 98 4.57 0.55 -9.84
CA VAL A 98 3.37 0.35 -9.02
C VAL A 98 3.18 1.49 -8.03
N ILE A 99 4.29 2.02 -7.50
CA ILE A 99 4.30 3.13 -6.56
C ILE A 99 3.77 4.40 -7.23
N ASP A 100 4.31 4.75 -8.39
CA ASP A 100 3.95 5.94 -9.17
C ASP A 100 2.46 5.94 -9.55
N LYS A 101 1.86 4.75 -9.75
CA LYS A 101 0.41 4.59 -9.97
C LYS A 101 -0.43 4.87 -8.72
N LEU A 102 0.10 4.60 -7.52
CA LEU A 102 -0.62 4.86 -6.27
C LEU A 102 -0.57 6.34 -5.87
N ILE A 103 0.56 7.04 -6.09
CA ILE A 103 0.80 8.43 -5.65
C ILE A 103 -0.40 9.36 -5.86
N PRO A 104 -0.99 9.49 -7.07
CA PRO A 104 -2.11 10.41 -7.29
C PRO A 104 -3.40 10.01 -6.55
N LYS A 105 -3.51 8.76 -6.09
CA LYS A 105 -4.68 8.21 -5.42
C LYS A 105 -4.55 8.16 -3.90
N VAL A 106 -3.38 8.43 -3.32
CA VAL A 106 -3.11 8.28 -1.87
C VAL A 106 -4.16 9.01 -1.02
N ARG A 107 -4.55 10.23 -1.43
CA ARG A 107 -5.54 11.01 -0.68
C ARG A 107 -6.91 10.36 -0.62
N ASP A 108 -7.28 9.61 -1.65
CA ASP A 108 -8.60 9.01 -1.77
C ASP A 108 -8.76 7.81 -0.83
N PHE A 109 -7.65 7.17 -0.44
CA PHE A 109 -7.62 6.08 0.54
C PHE A 109 -7.46 6.54 2.00
N LEU A 110 -7.17 7.82 2.24
CA LEU A 110 -6.89 8.34 3.58
C LEU A 110 -7.99 9.26 4.09
N SER A 111 -8.44 9.01 5.32
CA SER A 111 -9.31 9.92 6.05
C SER A 111 -8.63 11.29 6.29
N PRO A 112 -9.37 12.34 6.67
CA PRO A 112 -8.78 13.66 6.92
C PRO A 112 -7.62 13.68 7.93
N THR A 113 -7.59 12.72 8.86
CA THR A 113 -6.56 12.57 9.89
C THR A 113 -5.76 11.27 9.74
N GLY A 114 -5.81 10.65 8.56
CA GLY A 114 -5.22 9.34 8.33
C GLY A 114 -3.69 9.36 8.35
N ILE A 115 -3.09 8.22 8.69
CA ILE A 115 -1.65 7.99 8.67
C ILE A 115 -1.33 6.98 7.58
N PHE A 116 -0.29 7.26 6.79
CA PHE A 116 0.20 6.35 5.76
C PHE A 116 1.58 5.81 6.11
N TYR A 117 1.70 4.49 6.28
CA TYR A 117 2.96 3.79 6.38
C TYR A 117 3.34 3.20 5.03
N PHE A 118 4.54 3.53 4.56
CA PHE A 118 5.00 3.18 3.23
C PHE A 118 6.45 2.71 3.25
N LEU A 119 6.72 1.56 2.63
CA LEU A 119 8.06 0.98 2.58
C LEU A 119 8.74 1.27 1.24
N LEU A 120 10.01 1.68 1.31
CA LEU A 120 10.88 1.96 0.18
C LEU A 120 12.28 1.40 0.43
N ILE A 121 13.01 1.16 -0.66
CA ILE A 121 14.45 0.88 -0.67
C ILE A 121 15.22 2.01 -1.35
N GLU A 122 16.55 2.00 -1.22
CA GLU A 122 17.43 3.05 -1.77
C GLU A 122 17.26 3.26 -3.28
N ASP A 123 17.02 2.17 -4.02
CA ASP A 123 16.86 2.20 -5.49
C ASP A 123 15.61 2.96 -5.95
N ASN A 124 14.62 3.22 -5.08
CA ASN A 124 13.33 3.78 -5.49
C ASN A 124 13.35 5.30 -5.70
N ASP A 125 14.46 5.99 -5.46
CA ASP A 125 14.48 7.46 -5.38
C ASP A 125 13.53 7.99 -4.30
N ILE A 126 13.89 7.70 -3.04
CA ILE A 126 13.10 8.03 -1.85
C ILE A 126 12.73 9.52 -1.81
N TYR A 127 13.63 10.40 -2.24
CA TYR A 127 13.36 11.85 -2.22
C TYR A 127 12.25 12.23 -3.20
N ASP A 128 12.31 11.76 -4.44
CA ASP A 128 11.30 12.03 -5.47
C ASP A 128 9.94 11.50 -5.03
N ILE A 129 9.87 10.22 -4.64
CA ILE A 129 8.62 9.58 -4.22
C ILE A 129 7.99 10.28 -3.02
N THR A 130 8.78 10.58 -1.97
CA THR A 130 8.24 11.22 -0.77
C THR A 130 7.72 12.62 -1.05
N LYS A 131 8.44 13.39 -1.88
CA LYS A 131 7.98 14.69 -2.35
C LYS A 131 6.67 14.57 -3.12
N SER A 132 6.57 13.65 -4.08
CA SER A 132 5.37 13.45 -4.89
C SER A 132 4.16 12.99 -4.07
N ILE A 133 4.34 12.11 -3.07
CA ILE A 133 3.28 11.71 -2.15
C ILE A 133 2.77 12.91 -1.34
N ILE A 134 3.67 13.74 -0.80
CA ILE A 134 3.28 14.92 -0.02
C ILE A 134 2.53 15.92 -0.91
N GLU A 135 3.00 16.16 -2.12
CA GLU A 135 2.35 17.06 -3.08
C GLU A 135 0.94 16.55 -3.45
N ALA A 136 0.82 15.28 -3.87
CA ALA A 136 -0.45 14.68 -4.25
C ALA A 136 -1.43 14.60 -3.07
N ALA A 137 -0.97 14.19 -1.88
CA ALA A 137 -1.84 14.04 -0.72
C ALA A 137 -2.39 15.38 -0.17
N ASN A 138 -1.66 16.47 -0.41
CA ASN A 138 -2.02 17.81 0.06
C ASN A 138 -2.63 18.70 -1.03
N GLU A 139 -2.80 18.18 -2.25
CA GLU A 139 -3.38 18.93 -3.36
C GLU A 139 -4.81 19.37 -3.02
N GLY A 140 -5.12 20.64 -3.29
CA GLY A 140 -6.44 21.22 -3.05
C GLY A 140 -6.81 21.48 -1.59
N LEU A 141 -5.93 21.20 -0.62
CA LEU A 141 -6.18 21.54 0.78
C LEU A 141 -6.15 23.06 1.00
N LEU A 142 -7.14 23.57 1.72
CA LEU A 142 -7.24 24.96 2.12
C LEU A 142 -6.32 25.27 3.31
N GLU A 143 -6.01 26.55 3.50
CA GLU A 143 -5.24 27.03 4.65
C GLU A 143 -5.91 26.64 5.98
N GLY A 144 -5.13 26.08 6.91
CA GLY A 144 -5.61 25.60 8.21
C GLY A 144 -6.12 24.15 8.24
N GLN A 145 -6.23 23.47 7.08
CA GLN A 145 -6.53 22.04 7.06
C GLN A 145 -5.29 21.19 7.42
N PRO A 146 -5.48 20.02 8.05
CA PRO A 146 -4.38 19.10 8.34
C PRO A 146 -3.69 18.67 7.05
N LYS A 147 -2.37 18.86 6.99
CA LYS A 147 -1.54 18.42 5.87
C LYS A 147 -0.89 17.08 6.21
N LEU A 148 -0.83 16.18 5.25
CA LEU A 148 0.04 15.01 5.33
C LEU A 148 1.49 15.51 5.41
N THR A 149 2.22 15.00 6.39
CA THR A 149 3.66 15.23 6.56
C THR A 149 4.38 13.89 6.47
N PHE A 150 5.71 13.94 6.30
CA PHE A 150 6.52 12.74 6.14
C PHE A 150 7.61 12.68 7.22
N GLU A 151 7.73 11.53 7.87
CA GLU A 151 8.79 11.23 8.83
C GLU A 151 9.45 9.90 8.44
N PRO A 152 10.74 9.88 8.05
CA PRO A 152 11.41 8.65 7.64
C PRO A 152 11.73 7.78 8.86
N ILE A 153 11.37 6.50 8.79
CA ILE A 153 11.81 5.48 9.74
C ILE A 153 12.90 4.63 9.06
N MET A 154 14.16 4.96 9.34
CA MET A 154 15.31 4.24 8.78
C MET A 154 15.53 2.93 9.54
N LYS A 155 15.66 1.81 8.81
CA LYS A 155 16.11 0.54 9.38
C LYS A 155 17.52 0.74 9.94
N ARG A 156 17.73 0.44 11.22
CA ARG A 156 19.09 0.38 11.78
C ARG A 156 19.84 -0.78 11.15
N GLU A 157 21.04 -0.54 10.65
CA GLU A 157 21.93 -1.61 10.18
C GLU A 157 22.21 -2.59 11.34
N CYS A 158 21.70 -3.81 11.21
CA CYS A 158 22.18 -4.94 12.02
C CYS A 158 23.31 -5.61 11.24
N LEU A 159 24.55 -5.43 11.71
CA LEU A 159 25.72 -6.12 11.17
C LEU A 159 25.53 -7.64 11.33
N GLY A 160 25.43 -8.38 10.21
CA GLY A 160 25.70 -9.82 10.19
C GLY A 160 24.63 -10.75 9.64
N GLU A 161 23.39 -10.32 9.36
CA GLU A 161 22.36 -11.21 8.83
C GLU A 161 21.55 -10.54 7.71
N ARG A 162 21.37 -11.26 6.59
CA ARG A 162 20.38 -10.91 5.58
C ARG A 162 19.00 -11.06 6.22
N GLN A 163 18.40 -9.94 6.60
CA GLN A 163 17.06 -9.92 7.14
C GLN A 163 16.07 -9.74 5.99
N VAL A 164 15.28 -10.78 5.75
CA VAL A 164 14.05 -10.73 4.96
C VAL A 164 13.06 -9.84 5.74
N ILE A 165 12.50 -8.83 5.07
CA ILE A 165 11.36 -8.05 5.60
C ILE A 165 10.10 -8.85 5.33
#